data_AF-A0A1B6JNN0-F1
#
_entry.id   AF-A0A1B6JNN0-F1
#
_cell.length_a   1.000
_cell.length_b   1.000
_cell.length_c   1.000
_cell.angle_alpha   90.00
_cell.angle_beta   90.00
_cell.angle_gamma   90.00
#
_symmetry.space_group_name_H-M   'P 1'
#
loop_
_entity.id
_entity.type
_entity.pdbx_description
1 polymer ?
#
loop_
_entity_poly.entity_id
_entity_poly.type
_entity_poly.pdbx_seq_one_letter_code
_entity_poly.pdbx_strand_id
1 'polypeptide(L)'
;SFSFDEPRYETRWGPGRPGWHIECSAMSTAVFGPELDIHAGGIDLAFPHHENEIAQCQGHSGRKWVNYFLHTGHLNIDGLKMSKSLKNFLTIGDILRHTPANNLRILFLQHPWNRDMNYDQEQLKHADAICKRLINFVSNAESLARRADRRSLNELDLRILGELEKHKDAVHSHFANNLNTARALEEILALVSTANAHVQALHTDVTGAICRFVVRIMGIFGIVRESASPLGAPESGVAEVLNEYRYEVRKAAMR
;
A
#
# COMPACT_ATOMS: atom_id res chain seq x y z
N SER A 1 -3.22 24.64 38.45
CA SER A 1 -2.04 25.49 38.74
C SER A 1 -1.20 25.55 37.49
N PHE A 2 -1.00 26.72 36.90
CA PHE A 2 -0.08 26.85 35.76
C PHE A 2 1.34 26.96 36.31
N SER A 3 2.21 26.05 35.90
CA SER A 3 3.64 26.09 36.20
C SER A 3 4.28 27.23 35.40
N PHE A 4 5.15 28.02 36.01
CA PHE A 4 5.85 29.14 35.34
C PHE A 4 6.79 28.68 34.21
N ASP A 5 7.09 27.38 34.10
CA ASP A 5 8.02 26.79 33.13
C ASP A 5 7.37 26.18 31.88
N GLU A 6 6.05 26.31 31.70
CA GLU A 6 5.40 25.82 30.48
C GLU A 6 5.70 26.72 29.25
N PRO A 7 6.00 26.14 28.06
CA PRO A 7 6.18 26.89 26.83
C PRO A 7 4.97 27.77 26.49
N ARG A 8 5.22 29.03 26.13
CA ARG A 8 4.18 30.04 25.85
C ARG A 8 4.61 31.03 24.76
N TYR A 9 3.62 31.58 24.08
CA TYR A 9 3.74 32.62 23.06
C TYR A 9 2.89 33.83 23.45
N GLU A 10 3.39 35.04 23.15
CA GLU A 10 2.63 36.27 23.35
C GLU A 10 1.46 36.35 22.37
N THR A 11 0.28 36.71 22.88
CA THR A 11 -0.93 36.87 22.06
C THR A 11 -1.72 38.10 22.52
N ARG A 12 -2.71 38.53 21.73
CA ARG A 12 -3.62 39.63 22.11
C ARG A 12 -4.47 39.35 23.36
N TRP A 13 -4.51 38.10 23.83
CA TRP A 13 -5.24 37.68 25.04
C TRP A 13 -4.31 37.33 26.21
N GLY A 14 -3.01 37.64 26.07
CA GLY A 14 -1.97 37.29 27.02
C GLY A 14 -1.14 36.06 26.61
N PRO A 15 -0.10 35.72 27.38
CA PRO A 15 0.78 34.60 27.08
C PRO A 15 0.04 33.26 27.17
N GLY A 16 0.19 32.40 26.16
CA GLY A 16 -0.48 31.11 26.14
C GLY A 16 0.07 30.15 25.07
N ARG A 17 -0.67 29.07 24.81
CA ARG A 17 -0.34 28.08 23.77
C ARG A 17 -1.61 27.68 23.02
N PRO A 18 -1.50 27.22 21.77
CA PRO A 18 -2.66 26.74 21.04
C PRO A 18 -3.34 25.56 21.76
N GLY A 19 -4.66 25.46 21.58
CA GLY A 19 -5.39 24.26 21.93
C GLY A 19 -5.19 23.19 20.86
N TRP A 20 -5.27 21.92 21.25
CA TRP A 20 -4.97 20.79 20.36
C TRP A 20 -5.67 20.86 18.98
N HIS A 21 -6.94 21.25 18.93
CA HIS A 21 -7.72 21.28 17.70
C HIS A 21 -7.35 22.44 16.75
N ILE A 22 -6.97 23.62 17.27
CA ILE A 22 -6.76 24.81 16.42
C ILE A 22 -5.47 24.70 15.59
N GLU A 23 -4.53 23.87 16.03
CA GLU A 23 -3.26 23.64 15.34
C GLU A 23 -3.49 23.06 13.94
N CYS A 24 -4.24 21.95 13.84
CA CYS A 24 -4.53 21.29 12.56
C CYS A 24 -5.37 22.18 11.63
N SER A 25 -6.40 22.85 12.16
CA SER A 25 -7.22 23.82 11.41
C SER A 25 -6.39 24.95 10.80
N ALA A 26 -5.51 25.57 11.61
CA ALA A 26 -4.69 26.69 11.16
C ALA A 26 -3.63 26.25 10.14
N MET A 27 -2.92 25.14 10.42
CA MET A 27 -1.86 24.64 9.53
C MET A 27 -2.40 24.15 8.20
N SER A 28 -3.46 23.34 8.21
CA SER A 28 -4.05 22.82 6.97
C SER A 28 -4.58 23.95 6.09
N THR A 29 -5.26 24.94 6.68
CA THR A 29 -5.76 26.11 5.95
C THR A 29 -4.63 26.96 5.38
N ALA A 30 -3.55 27.16 6.15
CA ALA A 30 -2.40 27.94 5.69
C ALA A 30 -1.68 27.28 4.50
N VAL A 31 -1.64 25.94 4.44
CA VAL A 31 -0.93 25.20 3.38
C VAL A 31 -1.82 24.96 2.16
N PHE A 32 -3.07 24.56 2.35
CA PHE A 32 -3.95 24.09 1.28
C PHE A 32 -5.08 25.08 0.93
N GLY A 33 -5.24 26.13 1.72
CA GLY A 33 -6.35 27.06 1.60
C GLY A 33 -7.61 26.57 2.32
N PRO A 34 -8.77 27.18 2.03
CA PRO A 34 -9.98 26.99 2.83
C PRO A 34 -10.69 25.64 2.60
N GLU A 35 -10.24 24.83 1.65
CA GLU A 35 -10.89 23.60 1.20
C GLU A 35 -9.87 22.48 1.00
N LEU A 36 -10.25 21.25 1.36
CA LEU A 36 -9.46 20.03 1.25
C LEU A 36 -10.28 18.94 0.56
N ASP A 37 -9.62 18.17 -0.32
CA ASP A 37 -10.25 16.98 -0.89
C ASP A 37 -10.35 15.85 0.15
N ILE A 38 -9.24 15.57 0.84
CA ILE A 38 -9.12 14.44 1.77
C ILE A 38 -8.47 14.92 3.07
N HIS A 39 -9.07 14.56 4.20
CA HIS A 39 -8.47 14.68 5.53
C HIS A 39 -8.56 13.32 6.24
N ALA A 40 -7.50 12.92 6.94
CA ALA A 40 -7.40 11.55 7.46
C ALA A 40 -6.85 11.49 8.88
N GLY A 41 -7.19 10.43 9.61
CA GLY A 41 -6.72 10.20 10.97
C GLY A 41 -7.14 8.84 11.50
N GLY A 42 -6.78 8.52 12.75
CA GLY A 42 -7.38 7.39 13.46
C GLY A 42 -8.86 7.65 13.75
N ILE A 43 -9.69 6.61 13.86
CA ILE A 43 -11.12 6.75 14.20
C ILE A 43 -11.35 7.47 15.53
N ASP A 44 -10.39 7.41 16.45
CA ASP A 44 -10.39 8.18 17.70
C ASP A 44 -10.29 9.70 17.50
N LEU A 45 -9.79 10.15 16.34
CA LEU A 45 -9.76 11.56 15.98
C LEU A 45 -11.06 12.05 15.35
N ALA A 46 -11.96 11.16 14.91
CA ALA A 46 -13.25 11.58 14.35
C ALA A 46 -14.02 12.48 15.33
N PHE A 47 -14.04 12.11 16.61
CA PHE A 47 -14.61 12.92 17.67
C PHE A 47 -13.73 12.91 18.93
N PRO A 48 -13.45 14.09 19.56
CA PRO A 48 -13.93 15.41 19.17
C PRO A 48 -13.01 16.14 18.18
N HIS A 49 -11.89 15.55 17.77
CA HIS A 49 -10.82 16.30 17.09
C HIS A 49 -11.24 16.86 15.72
N HIS A 50 -11.57 16.00 14.75
CA HIS A 50 -11.97 16.44 13.42
C HIS A 50 -13.31 17.21 13.44
N GLU A 51 -14.24 16.86 14.34
CA GLU A 51 -15.50 17.61 14.50
C GLU A 51 -15.22 19.08 14.90
N ASN A 52 -14.27 19.30 15.81
CA ASN A 52 -13.85 20.65 16.20
C ASN A 52 -13.08 21.37 15.09
N GLU A 53 -12.29 20.65 14.30
CA GLU A 53 -11.61 21.24 13.13
C GLU A 53 -12.61 21.70 12.06
N ILE A 54 -13.63 20.88 11.77
CA ILE A 54 -14.75 21.25 10.89
C ILE A 54 -15.41 22.54 11.41
N ALA A 55 -15.75 22.59 12.71
CA ALA A 55 -16.37 23.77 13.30
C ALA A 55 -15.49 25.02 13.18
N GLN A 56 -14.18 24.90 13.42
CA GLN A 56 -13.23 26.01 13.34
C GLN A 56 -13.01 26.50 11.91
N CYS A 57 -12.73 25.60 10.98
CA CYS A 57 -12.44 25.93 9.59
C CYS A 57 -13.67 26.49 8.88
N GLN A 58 -14.84 25.84 9.03
CA GLN A 58 -16.08 26.32 8.42
C GLN A 58 -16.60 27.58 9.10
N GLY A 59 -16.42 27.72 10.42
CA GLY A 59 -16.74 28.95 11.14
C GLY A 59 -15.89 30.14 10.69
N HIS A 60 -14.65 29.90 10.30
CA HIS A 60 -13.76 30.92 9.76
C HIS A 60 -14.05 31.27 8.29
N SER A 61 -14.24 30.26 7.43
CA SER A 61 -14.33 30.45 5.97
C SER A 61 -15.76 30.66 5.46
N GLY A 62 -16.77 30.17 6.19
CA GLY A 62 -18.16 30.10 5.74
C GLY A 62 -18.39 29.08 4.62
N ARG A 63 -17.43 28.21 4.32
CA ARG A 63 -17.48 27.20 3.24
C ARG A 63 -17.31 25.79 3.78
N LYS A 64 -17.68 24.79 2.98
CA LYS A 64 -17.38 23.38 3.28
C LYS A 64 -15.87 23.19 3.33
N TRP A 65 -15.35 22.62 4.42
CA TRP A 65 -13.89 22.49 4.59
C TRP A 65 -13.30 21.24 3.91
N VAL A 66 -13.84 20.04 4.15
CA VAL A 66 -13.27 18.78 3.63
C VAL A 66 -14.32 17.98 2.85
N ASN A 67 -13.95 17.42 1.70
CA ASN A 67 -14.86 16.56 0.91
C ASN A 67 -14.97 15.13 1.45
N TYR A 68 -13.85 14.50 1.80
CA TYR A 68 -13.79 13.12 2.27
C TYR A 68 -12.93 12.99 3.53
N PHE A 69 -13.50 12.39 4.58
CA PHE A 69 -12.76 11.99 5.77
C PHE A 69 -12.43 10.49 5.72
N LEU A 70 -11.16 10.17 5.96
CA LEU A 70 -10.66 8.79 5.97
C LEU A 70 -10.17 8.44 7.37
N HIS A 71 -10.88 7.54 8.05
CA HIS A 71 -10.56 7.13 9.42
C HIS A 71 -10.09 5.68 9.48
N THR A 72 -8.86 5.46 9.95
CA THR A 72 -8.32 4.11 10.16
C THR A 72 -8.89 3.49 11.45
N GLY A 73 -9.13 2.18 11.44
CA GLY A 73 -9.55 1.46 12.65
C GLY A 73 -8.47 1.40 13.73
N HIS A 74 -8.85 0.90 14.91
CA HIS A 74 -7.91 0.67 16.01
C HIS A 74 -7.06 -0.58 15.81
N LEU A 75 -5.86 -0.57 16.37
CA LEU A 75 -5.04 -1.76 16.55
C LEU A 75 -5.16 -2.26 18.00
N ASN A 76 -5.56 -3.52 18.15
CA ASN A 76 -5.71 -4.21 19.42
C ASN A 76 -4.60 -5.26 19.58
N ILE A 77 -4.17 -5.53 20.82
CA ILE A 77 -3.25 -6.63 21.16
C ILE A 77 -4.00 -7.55 22.12
N ASP A 78 -4.05 -8.85 21.82
CA ASP A 78 -4.78 -9.85 22.61
C ASP A 78 -6.25 -9.47 22.87
N GLY A 79 -6.89 -8.83 21.89
CA GLY A 79 -8.28 -8.37 21.98
C GLY A 79 -8.49 -7.14 22.87
N LEU A 80 -7.44 -6.57 23.45
CA LEU A 80 -7.48 -5.34 24.22
C LEU A 80 -6.98 -4.15 23.40
N LYS A 81 -7.65 -3.01 23.53
CA LYS A 81 -7.19 -1.75 22.95
C LYS A 81 -5.78 -1.44 23.45
N MET A 82 -4.87 -1.12 22.53
CA MET A 82 -3.52 -0.71 22.90
C MET A 82 -3.58 0.63 23.64
N SER A 83 -3.13 0.69 24.89
CA SER A 83 -3.08 1.94 25.64
C SER A 83 -1.96 1.96 26.67
N LYS A 84 -1.41 3.15 26.93
CA LYS A 84 -0.38 3.33 27.97
C LYS A 84 -0.90 2.94 29.36
N SER A 85 -2.19 3.17 29.65
CA SER A 85 -2.82 2.86 30.93
C SER A 85 -2.98 1.36 31.17
N LEU A 86 -3.23 0.56 30.12
CA LEU A 86 -3.32 -0.91 30.22
C LEU A 86 -1.95 -1.60 30.22
N LYS A 87 -0.83 -0.85 30.11
CA LYS A 87 0.54 -1.36 30.01
C LYS A 87 0.77 -2.41 28.90
N ASN A 88 -0.16 -2.52 27.95
CA ASN A 88 -0.11 -3.42 26.80
C ASN A 88 0.36 -2.71 25.52
N PHE A 89 1.07 -1.58 25.67
CA PHE A 89 1.56 -0.78 24.58
C PHE A 89 2.91 -1.30 24.08
N LEU A 90 2.94 -1.84 22.87
CA LEU A 90 4.16 -2.17 22.15
C LEU A 90 4.51 -1.01 21.22
N THR A 91 5.74 -0.50 21.31
CA THR A 91 6.20 0.47 20.30
C THR A 91 6.51 -0.25 18.99
N ILE A 92 6.49 0.48 17.88
CA ILE A 92 7.00 -0.02 16.59
C ILE A 92 8.44 -0.52 16.74
N GLY A 93 9.28 0.18 17.52
CA GLY A 93 10.65 -0.24 17.79
C GLY A 93 10.73 -1.60 18.50
N ASP A 94 9.81 -1.89 19.42
CA ASP A 94 9.75 -3.18 20.11
C ASP A 94 9.38 -4.33 19.17
N ILE A 95 8.38 -4.10 18.31
CA ILE A 95 7.94 -5.07 17.31
C ILE A 95 9.07 -5.36 16.31
N LEU A 96 9.74 -4.32 15.81
CA LEU A 96 10.78 -4.43 14.79
C LEU A 96 12.05 -5.15 15.26
N ARG A 97 12.28 -5.30 16.58
CA ARG A 97 13.38 -6.14 17.09
C ARG A 97 13.19 -7.62 16.81
N HIS A 98 11.95 -8.06 16.61
CA HIS A 98 11.61 -9.49 16.46
C HIS A 98 10.84 -9.78 15.17
N THR A 99 10.37 -8.76 14.46
CA THR A 99 9.57 -8.89 13.25
C THR A 99 10.13 -8.02 12.13
N PRO A 100 10.46 -8.59 10.95
CA PRO A 100 10.87 -7.80 9.80
C PRO A 100 9.80 -6.79 9.39
N ALA A 101 10.21 -5.58 9.01
CA ALA A 101 9.29 -4.49 8.64
C ALA A 101 8.34 -4.88 7.49
N ASN A 102 8.80 -5.67 6.52
CA ASN A 102 7.94 -6.15 5.43
C ASN A 102 6.82 -7.06 5.93
N ASN A 103 7.09 -7.90 6.93
CA ASN A 103 6.08 -8.81 7.48
C ASN A 103 5.00 -7.99 8.19
N LEU A 104 5.39 -6.93 8.90
CA LEU A 104 4.44 -6.00 9.53
C LEU A 104 3.59 -5.25 8.48
N ARG A 105 4.20 -4.81 7.36
CA ARG A 105 3.46 -4.19 6.24
C ARG A 105 2.47 -5.16 5.61
N ILE A 106 2.90 -6.38 5.29
CA ILE A 106 2.04 -7.42 4.71
C ILE A 106 0.90 -7.74 5.65
N LEU A 107 1.18 -7.88 6.95
CA LEU A 107 0.15 -8.07 7.97
C LEU A 107 -0.94 -6.99 7.85
N PHE A 108 -0.58 -5.70 7.82
CA PHE A 108 -1.58 -4.63 7.68
C PHE A 108 -2.30 -4.63 6.34
N LEU A 109 -1.62 -4.95 5.23
CA LEU A 109 -2.22 -5.02 3.90
C LEU A 109 -3.31 -6.09 3.78
N GLN A 110 -3.26 -7.12 4.64
CA GLN A 110 -4.25 -8.20 4.68
C GLN A 110 -5.56 -7.79 5.37
N HIS A 111 -5.62 -6.63 6.02
CA HIS A 111 -6.81 -6.15 6.71
C HIS A 111 -7.40 -4.90 6.04
N PRO A 112 -8.72 -4.72 6.05
CA PRO A 112 -9.33 -3.47 5.62
C PRO A 112 -8.85 -2.30 6.48
N TRP A 113 -8.32 -1.26 5.85
CA TRP A 113 -7.70 -0.11 6.55
C TRP A 113 -8.66 0.64 7.50
N ASN A 114 -9.97 0.56 7.23
CA ASN A 114 -11.02 1.26 7.97
C ASN A 114 -11.74 0.37 9.02
N ARG A 115 -11.15 -0.77 9.40
CA ARG A 115 -11.67 -1.69 10.41
C ARG A 115 -10.65 -1.92 11.52
N ASP A 116 -11.16 -2.23 12.70
CA ASP A 116 -10.31 -2.63 13.81
C ASP A 116 -9.58 -3.93 13.47
N MET A 117 -8.33 -4.02 13.91
CA MET A 117 -7.45 -5.14 13.65
C MET A 117 -6.86 -5.65 14.96
N ASN A 118 -6.69 -6.96 15.08
CA ASN A 118 -5.91 -7.58 16.14
C ASN A 118 -4.49 -7.88 15.64
N TYR A 119 -3.49 -7.46 16.40
CA TYR A 119 -2.12 -7.90 16.22
C TYR A 119 -1.98 -9.34 16.74
N ASP A 120 -1.71 -10.27 15.84
CA ASP A 120 -1.64 -11.71 16.09
C ASP A 120 -0.34 -12.30 15.53
N GLN A 121 0.37 -13.08 16.36
CA GLN A 121 1.61 -13.74 15.99
C GLN A 121 1.44 -14.81 14.91
N GLU A 122 0.29 -15.50 14.85
CA GLU A 122 0.01 -16.46 13.78
C GLU A 122 -0.14 -15.76 12.43
N GLN A 123 -0.80 -14.60 12.41
CA GLN A 123 -0.91 -13.78 11.19
C GLN A 123 0.46 -13.24 10.73
N LEU A 124 1.36 -12.94 11.67
CA LEU A 124 2.73 -12.57 11.33
C LEU A 124 3.52 -13.71 10.66
N LYS A 125 3.34 -14.95 11.10
CA LYS A 125 3.95 -16.12 10.43
C LYS A 125 3.43 -16.27 9.00
N HIS A 126 2.13 -16.04 8.80
CA HIS A 126 1.54 -16.06 7.47
C HIS A 126 2.09 -14.92 6.58
N ALA A 127 2.23 -13.71 7.13
CA ALA A 127 2.84 -12.58 6.44
C ALA A 127 4.30 -12.85 6.05
N ASP A 128 5.07 -13.55 6.90
CA ASP A 128 6.43 -14.00 6.58
C ASP A 128 6.49 -14.94 5.38
N ALA A 129 5.58 -15.92 5.33
CA ALA A 129 5.49 -16.86 4.21
C ALA A 129 5.16 -16.14 2.89
N ILE A 130 4.24 -15.17 2.92
CA ILE A 130 3.90 -14.32 1.78
C ILE A 130 5.12 -13.51 1.33
N CYS A 131 5.82 -12.87 2.28
CA CYS A 131 7.01 -12.07 2.01
C CYS A 131 8.08 -12.90 1.28
N LYS A 132 8.43 -14.07 1.83
CA LYS A 132 9.38 -15.01 1.24
C LYS A 132 8.96 -15.45 -0.15
N ARG A 133 7.67 -15.74 -0.35
CA ARG A 133 7.15 -16.16 -1.65
C ARG A 133 7.33 -15.08 -2.73
N LEU A 134 6.99 -13.83 -2.41
CA LEU A 134 7.14 -12.71 -3.33
C LEU A 134 8.63 -12.45 -3.65
N ILE A 135 9.49 -12.39 -2.63
CA ILE A 135 10.93 -12.17 -2.79
C ILE A 135 11.58 -13.28 -3.62
N ASN A 136 11.27 -14.55 -3.32
CA ASN A 136 11.81 -15.69 -4.03
C ASN A 136 11.37 -15.70 -5.51
N PHE A 137 10.10 -15.40 -5.78
CA PHE A 137 9.61 -15.29 -7.16
C PHE A 137 10.37 -14.22 -7.93
N VAL A 138 10.48 -13.01 -7.36
CA VAL A 138 11.20 -11.90 -8.00
C VAL A 138 12.65 -12.30 -8.27
N SER A 139 13.38 -12.79 -7.26
CA SER A 139 14.78 -13.21 -7.42
C SER A 139 14.98 -14.24 -8.55
N ASN A 140 14.11 -15.27 -8.59
CA ASN A 140 14.17 -16.30 -9.62
C ASN A 140 13.82 -15.74 -11.01
N ALA A 141 12.76 -14.94 -11.10
CA ALA A 141 12.30 -14.36 -12.35
C ALA A 141 13.33 -13.37 -12.93
N GLU A 142 13.99 -12.56 -12.09
CA GLU A 142 15.07 -11.67 -12.50
C GLU A 142 16.29 -12.45 -13.00
N SER A 143 16.60 -13.61 -12.39
CA SER A 143 17.68 -14.48 -12.84
C SER A 143 17.41 -15.11 -14.20
N LEU A 144 16.16 -15.51 -14.45
CA LEU A 144 15.74 -16.10 -15.72
C LEU A 144 15.61 -15.05 -16.83
N ALA A 145 15.07 -13.88 -16.53
CA ALA A 145 14.89 -12.78 -17.48
C ALA A 145 16.21 -12.24 -18.05
N ARG A 146 17.35 -12.48 -17.37
CA ARG A 146 18.69 -12.16 -17.90
C ARG A 146 19.14 -13.07 -19.04
N ARG A 147 18.46 -14.20 -19.26
CA ARG A 147 18.75 -15.12 -20.35
C ARG A 147 18.00 -14.66 -21.59
N ALA A 148 18.73 -14.43 -22.69
CA ALA A 148 18.09 -14.16 -23.98
C ALA A 148 17.37 -15.43 -24.45
N ASP A 149 16.05 -15.35 -24.60
CA ASP A 149 15.26 -16.38 -25.28
C ASP A 149 14.98 -15.89 -26.71
N ARG A 150 15.34 -16.71 -27.69
CA ARG A 150 15.24 -16.37 -29.12
C ARG A 150 14.07 -17.07 -29.81
N ARG A 151 13.33 -17.90 -29.08
CA ARG A 151 12.15 -18.56 -29.63
C ARG A 151 11.00 -17.56 -29.74
N SER A 152 10.10 -17.78 -30.68
CA SER A 152 8.85 -17.02 -30.72
C SER A 152 7.95 -17.40 -29.54
N LEU A 153 7.03 -16.50 -29.18
CA LEU A 153 6.00 -16.79 -28.19
C LEU A 153 5.12 -17.97 -28.64
N ASN A 154 4.86 -18.89 -27.73
CA ASN A 154 3.98 -20.04 -27.97
C ASN A 154 2.60 -19.83 -27.33
N GLU A 155 1.70 -20.80 -27.49
CA GLU A 155 0.35 -20.71 -26.93
C GLU A 155 0.33 -20.56 -25.40
N LEU A 156 1.26 -21.19 -24.68
CA LEU A 156 1.36 -21.04 -23.22
C LEU A 156 1.73 -19.61 -22.86
N ASP A 157 2.71 -19.02 -23.54
CA ASP A 157 3.13 -17.64 -23.31
C ASP A 157 1.98 -16.65 -23.53
N LEU A 158 1.24 -16.81 -24.64
CA LEU A 158 0.10 -15.96 -24.97
C LEU A 158 -1.04 -16.11 -23.95
N ARG A 159 -1.30 -17.33 -23.46
CA ARG A 159 -2.29 -17.56 -22.39
C ARG A 159 -1.89 -16.85 -21.11
N ILE A 160 -0.64 -16.99 -20.68
CA ILE A 160 -0.13 -16.41 -19.43
C ILE A 160 -0.05 -14.87 -19.51
N LEU A 161 0.27 -14.31 -20.68
CA LEU A 161 0.14 -12.86 -20.93
C LEU A 161 -1.31 -12.39 -20.80
N GLY A 162 -2.28 -13.18 -21.29
CA GLY A 162 -3.70 -12.90 -21.09
C GLY A 162 -4.12 -12.93 -19.62
N GLU A 163 -3.57 -13.85 -18.81
CA GLU A 163 -3.78 -13.86 -17.36
C GLU A 163 -3.14 -12.65 -16.67
N LEU A 164 -1.94 -12.26 -17.08
CA LEU A 164 -1.28 -11.05 -16.57
C LEU A 164 -2.16 -9.80 -16.75
N GLU A 165 -2.75 -9.60 -17.94
CA GLU A 165 -3.66 -8.46 -18.17
C GLU A 165 -4.91 -8.53 -17.29
N LYS A 166 -5.52 -9.72 -17.13
CA LYS A 166 -6.67 -9.90 -16.21
C LYS A 166 -6.31 -9.55 -14.76
N HIS A 167 -5.16 -9.99 -14.27
CA HIS A 167 -4.70 -9.67 -12.93
C HIS A 167 -4.38 -8.17 -12.76
N LYS A 168 -3.88 -7.48 -13.80
CA LYS A 168 -3.69 -6.02 -13.77
C LYS A 168 -5.01 -5.30 -13.57
N ASP A 169 -6.03 -5.66 -14.34
CA ASP A 169 -7.37 -5.06 -14.26
C ASP A 169 -8.03 -5.35 -12.91
N ALA A 170 -7.89 -6.58 -12.40
CA ALA A 170 -8.40 -6.98 -11.09
C ALA A 170 -7.72 -6.19 -9.95
N VAL A 171 -6.39 -6.10 -9.95
CA VAL A 171 -5.63 -5.30 -8.96
C VAL A 171 -6.08 -3.84 -8.98
N HIS A 172 -6.21 -3.25 -10.17
CA HIS A 172 -6.69 -1.86 -10.29
C HIS A 172 -8.11 -1.71 -9.72
N SER A 173 -9.01 -2.62 -10.05
CA SER A 173 -10.40 -2.62 -9.56
C SER A 173 -10.46 -2.75 -8.03
N HIS A 174 -9.59 -3.56 -7.43
CA HIS A 174 -9.51 -3.71 -5.98
C HIS A 174 -8.98 -2.43 -5.30
N PHE A 175 -7.98 -1.75 -5.87
CA PHE A 175 -7.54 -0.46 -5.35
C PHE A 175 -8.61 0.63 -5.46
N ALA A 176 -9.31 0.70 -6.59
CA ALA A 176 -10.40 1.64 -6.80
C ALA A 176 -11.59 1.38 -5.85
N ASN A 177 -11.76 0.15 -5.38
CA ASN A 177 -12.80 -0.22 -4.42
C ASN A 177 -12.30 -0.08 -2.97
N ASN A 178 -12.31 1.16 -2.46
CA ASN A 178 -11.97 1.48 -1.08
C ASN A 178 -10.58 0.95 -0.62
N LEU A 179 -9.58 1.05 -1.49
CA LEU A 179 -8.20 0.64 -1.21
C LEU A 179 -8.12 -0.82 -0.73
N ASN A 180 -8.77 -1.75 -1.42
CA ASN A 180 -8.81 -3.16 -1.01
C ASN A 180 -7.47 -3.87 -1.27
N THR A 181 -6.50 -3.61 -0.39
CA THR A 181 -5.15 -4.16 -0.46
C THR A 181 -5.11 -5.66 -0.27
N ALA A 182 -6.02 -6.23 0.52
CA ALA A 182 -6.07 -7.66 0.78
C ALA A 182 -6.36 -8.43 -0.52
N ARG A 183 -7.38 -8.01 -1.28
CA ARG A 183 -7.71 -8.62 -2.57
C ARG A 183 -6.64 -8.35 -3.63
N ALA A 184 -6.09 -7.15 -3.68
CA ALA A 184 -4.98 -6.86 -4.59
C ALA A 184 -3.74 -7.75 -4.30
N LEU A 185 -3.45 -8.05 -3.04
CA LEU A 185 -2.39 -8.97 -2.66
C LEU A 185 -2.71 -10.43 -3.06
N GLU A 186 -3.94 -10.87 -2.89
CA GLU A 186 -4.41 -12.20 -3.34
C GLU A 186 -4.22 -12.37 -4.85
N GLU A 187 -4.61 -11.38 -5.66
CA GLU A 187 -4.43 -11.41 -7.13
C GLU A 187 -2.98 -11.60 -7.55
N ILE A 188 -2.06 -10.94 -6.85
CA ILE A 188 -0.64 -11.04 -7.15
C ILE A 188 -0.06 -12.38 -6.71
N LEU A 189 -0.50 -12.88 -5.56
CA LEU A 189 -0.10 -14.21 -5.11
C LEU A 189 -0.62 -15.30 -6.05
N ALA A 190 -1.82 -15.14 -6.62
CA ALA A 190 -2.36 -16.02 -7.65
C ALA A 190 -1.49 -15.98 -8.91
N LEU A 191 -1.20 -14.79 -9.45
CA LEU A 191 -0.32 -14.62 -10.61
C LEU A 191 1.08 -15.22 -10.39
N VAL A 192 1.66 -15.00 -9.21
CA VAL A 192 2.94 -15.60 -8.81
C VAL A 192 2.85 -17.13 -8.73
N SER A 193 1.72 -17.69 -8.30
CA SER A 193 1.47 -19.15 -8.32
C SER A 193 1.56 -19.67 -9.74
N THR A 194 0.80 -19.07 -10.66
CA THR A 194 0.69 -19.50 -12.04
C THR A 194 2.03 -19.38 -12.77
N ALA A 195 2.73 -18.26 -12.58
CA ALA A 195 4.04 -18.04 -13.18
C ALA A 195 5.08 -19.07 -12.68
N ASN A 196 5.10 -19.38 -11.38
CA ASN A 196 6.02 -20.38 -10.83
C ASN A 196 5.74 -21.80 -11.36
N ALA A 197 4.48 -22.16 -11.55
CA ALA A 197 4.10 -23.47 -12.09
C ALA A 197 4.65 -23.72 -13.51
N HIS A 198 4.88 -22.64 -14.27
CA HIS A 198 5.34 -22.71 -15.66
C HIS A 198 6.72 -22.06 -15.89
N VAL A 199 7.45 -21.74 -14.82
CA VAL A 199 8.64 -20.86 -14.88
C VAL A 199 9.76 -21.39 -15.79
N GLN A 200 9.87 -22.71 -15.97
CA GLN A 200 10.86 -23.33 -16.86
C GLN A 200 10.42 -23.38 -18.33
N ALA A 201 9.12 -23.30 -18.60
CA ALA A 201 8.54 -23.38 -19.94
C ALA A 201 8.20 -21.99 -20.52
N LEU A 202 8.05 -20.98 -19.66
CA LEU A 202 7.73 -19.62 -20.04
C LEU A 202 8.87 -18.91 -20.76
N HIS A 203 8.51 -18.04 -21.69
CA HIS A 203 9.46 -17.18 -22.37
C HIS A 203 10.06 -16.21 -21.35
N THR A 204 11.35 -15.90 -21.50
CA THR A 204 12.05 -15.05 -20.52
C THR A 204 11.46 -13.65 -20.46
N ASP A 205 10.98 -13.12 -21.59
CA ASP A 205 10.29 -11.83 -21.63
C ASP A 205 8.92 -11.83 -20.93
N VAL A 206 8.17 -12.93 -21.02
CA VAL A 206 6.90 -13.09 -20.30
C VAL A 206 7.16 -13.14 -18.79
N THR A 207 8.16 -13.91 -18.39
CA THR A 207 8.63 -13.97 -16.99
C THR A 207 9.06 -12.58 -16.51
N GLY A 208 9.79 -11.83 -17.34
CA GLY A 208 10.19 -10.46 -17.05
C GLY A 208 9.01 -9.49 -16.93
N ALA A 209 7.97 -9.64 -17.77
CA ALA A 209 6.77 -8.81 -17.72
C ALA A 209 5.98 -9.01 -16.42
N ILE A 210 5.81 -10.27 -16.00
CA ILE A 210 5.19 -10.61 -14.72
C ILE A 210 6.04 -10.06 -13.58
N CYS A 211 7.35 -10.30 -13.60
CA CYS A 211 8.28 -9.80 -12.58
C CYS A 211 8.17 -8.29 -12.38
N ARG A 212 8.22 -7.49 -13.47
CA ARG A 212 8.07 -6.04 -13.40
C ARG A 212 6.73 -5.62 -12.79
N PHE A 213 5.65 -6.29 -13.14
CA PHE A 213 4.34 -6.00 -12.55
C PHE A 213 4.30 -6.31 -11.06
N VAL A 214 4.79 -7.49 -10.64
CA VAL A 214 4.87 -7.87 -9.22
C VAL A 214 5.74 -6.88 -8.43
N VAL A 215 6.91 -6.51 -8.95
CA VAL A 215 7.81 -5.52 -8.32
C VAL A 215 7.13 -4.15 -8.20
N ARG A 216 6.39 -3.70 -9.22
CA ARG A 216 5.63 -2.44 -9.17
C ARG A 216 4.65 -2.45 -8.01
N ILE A 217 3.87 -3.52 -7.84
CA ILE A 217 2.86 -3.55 -6.78
C ILE A 217 3.51 -3.76 -5.40
N MET A 218 4.60 -4.54 -5.30
CA MET A 218 5.41 -4.57 -4.07
C MET A 218 5.87 -3.16 -3.67
N GLY A 219 6.23 -2.32 -4.64
CA GLY A 219 6.56 -0.91 -4.42
C GLY A 219 5.37 -0.09 -3.88
N ILE A 220 4.18 -0.26 -4.45
CA ILE A 220 2.94 0.38 -3.96
C ILE A 220 2.63 -0.06 -2.51
N PHE A 221 2.86 -1.33 -2.20
CA PHE A 221 2.71 -1.91 -0.86
C PHE A 221 3.83 -1.54 0.12
N GLY A 222 4.88 -0.84 -0.33
CA GLY A 222 6.03 -0.49 0.49
C GLY A 222 6.86 -1.70 0.95
N ILE A 223 6.76 -2.83 0.25
CA ILE A 223 7.57 -4.03 0.53
C ILE A 223 8.96 -3.79 -0.03
N VAL A 224 9.94 -3.65 0.87
CA VAL A 224 11.32 -3.30 0.51
C VAL A 224 12.08 -4.56 0.10
N ARG A 225 12.81 -4.50 -1.00
CA ARG A 225 13.72 -5.58 -1.41
C ARG A 225 15.11 -5.22 -0.89
N GLU A 226 15.78 -6.13 -0.19
CA GLU A 226 17.22 -6.00 0.02
C GLU A 226 17.88 -6.09 -1.37
N SER A 227 18.69 -5.09 -1.69
CA SER A 227 19.15 -4.73 -3.04
C SER A 227 19.44 -5.92 -3.97
N ALA A 228 18.61 -6.08 -5.00
CA ALA A 228 19.05 -6.53 -6.31
C ALA A 228 19.14 -5.28 -7.19
N SER A 229 20.31 -5.08 -7.81
CA SER A 229 20.61 -3.99 -8.74
C SER A 229 19.41 -3.63 -9.61
N PRO A 230 19.07 -2.33 -9.83
CA PRO A 230 17.95 -1.95 -10.68
C PRO A 230 18.10 -2.63 -12.03
N LEU A 231 17.15 -3.52 -12.37
CA LEU A 231 17.02 -4.06 -13.71
C LEU A 231 16.69 -2.91 -14.64
N GLY A 232 17.74 -2.33 -15.24
CA GLY A 232 17.64 -1.66 -16.53
C GLY A 232 17.39 -2.71 -17.62
N ALA A 233 16.20 -3.30 -17.63
CA ALA A 233 15.68 -3.89 -18.86
C ALA A 233 15.03 -2.74 -19.64
N PRO A 234 15.37 -2.53 -20.92
CA PRO A 234 14.83 -1.41 -21.69
C PRO A 234 13.32 -1.59 -21.83
N GLU A 235 12.56 -0.50 -21.66
CA GLU A 235 11.10 -0.45 -21.86
C GLU A 235 10.67 -1.04 -23.22
N SER A 236 11.59 -1.08 -24.20
CA SER A 236 11.38 -1.63 -25.54
C SER A 236 10.92 -3.08 -25.54
N GLY A 237 11.48 -3.96 -24.69
CA GLY A 237 11.13 -5.38 -24.71
C GLY A 237 9.69 -5.66 -24.23
N VAL A 238 9.19 -4.85 -23.29
CA VAL A 238 7.79 -4.97 -22.81
C VAL A 238 6.81 -4.51 -23.87
N ALA A 239 7.13 -3.41 -24.53
CA ALA A 239 6.31 -2.85 -25.60
C ALA A 239 6.26 -3.79 -26.80
N GLU A 240 7.38 -4.43 -27.15
CA GLU A 240 7.44 -5.47 -28.19
C GLU A 240 6.56 -6.67 -27.84
N VAL A 241 6.68 -7.22 -26.63
CA VAL A 241 5.89 -8.38 -26.19
C VAL A 241 4.39 -8.06 -26.14
N LEU A 242 4.02 -6.89 -25.62
CA LEU A 242 2.63 -6.43 -25.59
C LEU A 242 2.09 -6.15 -27.00
N ASN A 243 2.93 -5.64 -27.91
CA ASN A 243 2.56 -5.43 -29.30
C ASN A 243 2.38 -6.77 -30.04
N GLU A 244 3.26 -7.74 -29.83
CA GLU A 244 3.17 -9.08 -30.41
C GLU A 244 1.92 -9.82 -29.92
N TYR A 245 1.62 -9.75 -28.62
CA TYR A 245 0.36 -10.25 -28.05
C TYR A 245 -0.87 -9.57 -28.69
N ARG A 246 -0.89 -8.23 -28.73
CA ARG A 246 -2.00 -7.48 -29.33
C ARG A 246 -2.17 -7.80 -30.82
N TYR A 247 -1.06 -8.01 -31.53
CA TYR A 247 -1.08 -8.39 -32.95
C TYR A 247 -1.72 -9.76 -33.15
N GLU A 248 -1.29 -10.79 -32.42
CA GLU A 248 -1.86 -12.14 -32.56
C GLU A 248 -3.32 -12.21 -32.08
N VAL A 249 -3.71 -11.47 -31.04
CA VAL A 249 -5.13 -11.34 -30.63
C VAL A 249 -5.98 -10.72 -31.75
N ARG A 250 -5.51 -9.63 -32.37
CA ARG A 250 -6.23 -8.98 -33.48
C ARG A 250 -6.36 -9.90 -34.70
N LYS A 251 -5.30 -10.64 -35.02
CA LYS A 251 -5.29 -11.61 -36.12
C LYS A 251 -6.24 -12.79 -35.87
N ALA A 252 -6.36 -13.25 -34.61
CA ALA A 252 -7.32 -14.27 -34.24
C ALA A 252 -8.77 -13.79 -34.33
N ALA A 253 -9.03 -12.51 -34.02
CA ALA A 253 -10.35 -11.90 -34.12
C ALA A 253 -10.80 -11.57 -35.56
N MET A 254 -9.89 -11.64 -36.54
CA MET A 254 -10.16 -11.41 -37.97
C MET A 254 -10.38 -12.71 -38.77
N ARG A 255 -10.37 -13.88 -38.12
CA ARG A 255 -10.71 -15.18 -38.69
C ARG A 255 -12.10 -15.61 -38.25
#